data_AF-A0A1J7C6F8-F1
#
_entry.id   AF-A0A1J7C6F8-F1
#
_cell.length_a   1.000
_cell.length_b   1.000
_cell.length_c   1.000
_cell.angle_alpha   90.00
_cell.angle_beta   90.00
_cell.angle_gamma   90.00
#
_symmetry.space_group_name_H-M   'P 1'
#
loop_
_entity.id
_entity.type
_entity.pdbx_description
1 polymer ?
#
loop_
_entity_poly.entity_id
_entity_poly.type
_entity_poly.pdbx_seq_one_letter_code
_entity_poly.pdbx_strand_id
1 'polypeptide(L)'
;MKKIIVIAAIVFLQISCSSTKNSMASSVGESKSKLIKIWGTPVRTLADNKEGEILVYADQVFVNENHSDGPRMAGQNYWNYNYVYIGKDGKVTSTRQEKQNYPPQALDSQKITGMNLLTAK
;
A
#
# COMPACT_ATOMS: atom_id res chain seq x y z
N MET A 1 -15.43 32.55 -36.25
CA MET A 1 -14.55 32.54 -35.06
C MET A 1 -15.18 31.90 -33.80
N LYS A 2 -16.51 31.95 -33.59
CA LYS A 2 -17.16 31.35 -32.40
C LYS A 2 -17.04 29.83 -32.28
N LYS A 3 -16.99 29.09 -33.40
CA LYS A 3 -16.87 27.62 -33.42
C LYS A 3 -15.49 27.11 -32.97
N ILE A 4 -14.44 27.91 -33.15
CA ILE A 4 -13.06 27.56 -32.78
C ILE A 4 -12.90 27.61 -31.25
N ILE A 5 -13.58 28.53 -30.59
CA ILE A 5 -13.57 28.68 -29.13
C ILE A 5 -14.18 27.45 -28.45
N VAL A 6 -15.26 26.89 -29.01
CA VAL A 6 -15.93 25.69 -28.48
C VAL A 6 -15.03 24.46 -28.60
N ILE A 7 -14.31 24.32 -29.72
CA ILE A 7 -13.39 23.20 -29.94
C ILE A 7 -12.18 23.31 -29.00
N ALA A 8 -11.64 24.52 -28.79
CA ALA A 8 -10.55 24.74 -27.85
C ALA A 8 -10.95 24.37 -26.42
N ALA A 9 -12.16 24.73 -25.98
CA ALA A 9 -12.66 24.41 -24.64
C ALA A 9 -12.79 22.89 -24.39
N ILE A 10 -13.21 22.12 -25.41
CA ILE A 10 -13.36 20.66 -25.30
C ILE A 10 -11.99 19.97 -25.20
N VAL A 11 -10.96 20.48 -25.90
CA VAL A 11 -9.60 19.93 -25.85
C VAL A 11 -8.96 20.15 -24.49
N PHE A 12 -9.19 21.29 -23.83
CA PHE A 12 -8.68 21.55 -22.48
C PHE A 12 -9.30 20.65 -21.40
N LEU A 13 -10.52 20.13 -21.61
CA LEU A 13 -11.21 19.26 -20.65
C LEU A 13 -10.67 17.82 -20.61
N GLN A 14 -9.84 17.41 -21.58
CA GLN A 14 -9.31 16.04 -21.65
C GLN A 14 -7.97 15.85 -20.89
N ILE A 15 -7.42 16.89 -20.28
CA ILE A 15 -6.08 16.87 -19.65
C ILE A 15 -6.13 16.32 -18.21
N SER A 16 -7.31 16.09 -17.62
CA SER A 16 -7.46 15.67 -16.22
C SER A 16 -7.53 14.15 -16.00
N CYS A 17 -7.06 13.34 -16.94
CA CYS A 17 -6.89 11.90 -16.71
C CYS A 17 -5.64 11.63 -15.86
N SER A 18 -5.68 12.05 -14.59
CA SER A 18 -4.73 11.62 -13.57
C SER A 18 -5.09 10.20 -13.17
N SER A 19 -4.19 9.25 -13.42
CA SER A 19 -4.33 7.89 -12.90
C SER A 19 -4.14 7.94 -11.39
N THR A 20 -5.24 7.99 -10.65
CA THR A 20 -5.23 7.91 -9.20
C THR A 20 -4.78 6.52 -8.80
N LYS A 21 -3.49 6.36 -8.49
CA LYS A 21 -3.05 5.22 -7.68
C LYS A 21 -3.84 5.32 -6.37
N ASN A 22 -4.66 4.32 -6.05
CA ASN A 22 -5.33 4.24 -4.75
C ASN A 22 -4.26 4.39 -3.67
N SER A 23 -4.20 5.55 -3.01
CA SER A 23 -3.32 5.69 -1.87
C SER A 23 -3.87 4.73 -0.81
N MET A 24 -3.01 3.84 -0.32
CA MET A 24 -3.38 2.91 0.75
C MET A 24 -3.49 3.66 2.09
N ALA A 25 -4.47 4.56 2.18
CA ALA A 25 -4.84 5.31 3.38
C ALA A 25 -6.13 4.71 3.95
N SER A 26 -6.01 3.96 5.04
CA SER A 26 -7.17 3.42 5.76
C SER A 26 -7.37 4.20 7.03
N SER A 27 -8.63 4.45 7.37
CA SER A 27 -8.96 5.16 8.59
C SER A 27 -9.22 4.17 9.73
N VAL A 28 -8.83 4.55 10.95
CA VAL A 28 -9.17 3.79 12.16
C VAL A 28 -10.70 3.68 12.26
N GLY A 29 -11.20 2.48 12.55
CA GLY A 29 -12.62 2.17 12.66
C GLY A 29 -13.28 1.67 11.36
N GLU A 30 -12.58 1.70 10.22
CA GLU A 30 -13.11 1.10 8.99
C GLU A 30 -13.20 -0.42 9.11
N SER A 31 -14.22 -1.02 8.50
CA SER A 31 -14.35 -2.48 8.49
C SER A 31 -13.31 -3.12 7.57
N LYS A 32 -12.80 -4.28 7.98
CA LYS A 32 -11.94 -5.13 7.14
C LYS A 32 -12.53 -5.38 5.75
N SER A 33 -13.84 -5.62 5.66
CA SER A 33 -14.53 -5.88 4.39
C SER A 33 -14.47 -4.69 3.43
N LYS A 34 -14.63 -3.46 3.94
CA LYS A 34 -14.51 -2.24 3.14
C LYS A 34 -13.08 -2.09 2.63
N LEU A 35 -12.10 -2.33 3.50
CA LEU A 35 -10.69 -2.20 3.16
C LEU A 35 -10.27 -3.20 2.07
N ILE A 36 -10.64 -4.47 2.22
CA ILE A 36 -10.38 -5.51 1.19
C ILE A 36 -11.07 -5.17 -0.14
N LYS A 37 -12.26 -4.57 -0.11
CA LYS A 37 -12.95 -4.14 -1.32
C LYS A 37 -12.20 -3.05 -2.08
N ILE A 38 -11.52 -2.14 -1.38
CA ILE A 38 -10.82 -1.00 -1.99
C ILE A 38 -9.39 -1.38 -2.37
N TRP A 39 -8.69 -2.15 -1.52
CA TRP A 39 -7.25 -2.47 -1.68
C TRP A 39 -6.98 -3.86 -2.24
N GLY A 40 -8.00 -4.72 -2.30
CA GLY A 40 -7.84 -6.12 -2.66
C GLY A 40 -7.49 -7.01 -1.46
N THR A 41 -7.21 -8.27 -1.76
CA THR A 41 -6.82 -9.26 -0.74
C THR A 41 -5.38 -8.99 -0.28
N PRO A 42 -5.10 -9.02 1.03
CA PRO A 42 -3.73 -8.85 1.52
C PRO A 42 -2.83 -10.00 1.06
N VAL A 43 -1.54 -9.71 0.91
CA VAL A 43 -0.53 -10.70 0.51
C VAL A 43 -0.31 -11.72 1.64
N ARG A 44 -0.47 -11.30 2.89
CA ARG A 44 -0.44 -12.16 4.08
C ARG A 44 -1.45 -11.69 5.11
N THR A 45 -1.97 -12.63 5.88
CA THR A 45 -2.71 -12.35 7.11
C THR A 45 -2.01 -13.08 8.25
N LEU A 46 -1.73 -12.36 9.33
CA LEU A 46 -1.02 -12.87 10.50
C LEU A 46 -1.90 -12.71 11.73
N ALA A 47 -1.79 -13.61 12.69
CA ALA A 47 -2.45 -13.45 13.99
C ALA A 47 -1.77 -12.32 14.77
N ASP A 48 -2.57 -11.43 15.36
CA ASP A 48 -2.10 -10.54 16.41
C ASP A 48 -2.25 -11.25 17.77
N ASN A 49 -1.32 -11.02 18.70
CA ASN A 49 -1.31 -11.67 20.01
C ASN A 49 -2.52 -11.33 20.91
N LYS A 50 -3.39 -10.41 20.46
CA LYS A 50 -4.56 -9.90 21.19
C LYS A 50 -5.89 -10.33 20.56
N GLU A 51 -5.94 -11.53 19.96
CA GLU A 51 -7.12 -12.06 19.25
C GLU A 51 -7.53 -11.23 18.02
N GLY A 52 -6.64 -10.39 17.53
CA GLY A 52 -6.80 -9.62 16.30
C GLY A 52 -6.06 -10.27 15.13
N GLU A 53 -6.01 -9.56 14.02
CA GLU A 53 -5.26 -9.97 12.84
C GLU A 53 -4.52 -8.78 12.21
N ILE A 54 -3.42 -9.08 11.54
CA ILE A 54 -2.61 -8.09 10.82
C ILE A 54 -2.71 -8.44 9.34
N LEU A 55 -3.31 -7.52 8.57
CA LEU A 55 -3.35 -7.62 7.12
C LEU A 55 -2.09 -6.96 6.56
N VAL A 56 -1.33 -7.70 5.77
CA VAL A 56 -0.08 -7.24 5.18
C VAL A 56 -0.26 -6.98 3.70
N TYR A 57 -0.13 -5.73 3.31
CA TYR A 57 -0.01 -5.30 1.92
C TYR A 57 1.45 -4.97 1.66
N ALA A 58 2.01 -5.47 0.55
CA ALA A 58 3.41 -5.28 0.23
C ALA A 58 3.60 -5.11 -1.27
N ASP A 59 4.15 -3.97 -1.67
CA ASP A 59 4.46 -3.66 -3.07
C ASP A 59 5.97 -3.67 -3.29
N GLN A 60 6.43 -4.44 -4.28
CA GLN A 60 7.82 -4.43 -4.69
C GLN A 60 8.11 -3.18 -5.53
N VAL A 61 9.14 -2.43 -5.14
CA VAL A 61 9.61 -1.25 -5.85
C VAL A 61 11.00 -1.53 -6.40
N PHE A 62 11.13 -1.41 -7.72
CA PHE A 62 12.41 -1.47 -8.41
C PHE A 62 12.92 -0.05 -8.61
N VAL A 63 14.10 0.26 -8.07
CA VAL A 63 14.75 1.55 -8.27
C VAL A 63 15.54 1.45 -9.57
N ASN A 64 15.09 2.14 -10.61
CA ASN A 64 15.92 2.38 -11.78
C ASN A 64 16.96 3.44 -11.40
N GLU A 65 18.17 2.99 -11.07
CA GLU A 65 19.33 3.86 -11.16
C GLU A 65 19.50 4.17 -12.65
N ASN A 66 19.53 5.45 -13.03
CA ASN A 66 19.68 5.94 -14.40
C ASN A 66 21.03 5.48 -14.99
N HIS A 67 21.12 4.21 -15.39
CA HIS A 67 22.23 3.70 -16.16
C HIS A 67 21.88 3.82 -17.64
N SER A 68 22.80 4.40 -18.41
CA SER A 68 22.74 4.56 -19.86
C SER A 68 22.56 3.26 -20.65
N ASP A 69 22.72 2.11 -19.98
CA ASP A 69 22.87 0.80 -20.61
C ASP A 69 21.59 -0.06 -20.53
N GLY A 70 20.44 0.55 -20.20
CA GLY A 70 19.14 -0.10 -20.13
C GLY A 70 18.81 -0.71 -18.77
N PRO A 71 17.57 -1.17 -18.56
CA PRO A 71 17.11 -1.69 -17.27
C PRO A 71 17.88 -2.96 -16.93
N ARG A 72 18.86 -2.88 -16.02
CA ARG A 72 19.53 -4.07 -15.49
C ARG A 72 18.50 -4.83 -14.66
N MET A 73 18.24 -6.08 -15.05
CA MET A 73 17.27 -7.00 -14.43
C MET A 73 17.49 -7.26 -12.91
N ALA A 74 18.55 -6.69 -12.32
CA ALA A 74 18.93 -6.82 -10.92
C ALA A 74 19.27 -5.46 -10.27
N GLY A 75 18.50 -4.41 -10.61
CA GLY A 75 18.58 -3.12 -9.90
C GLY A 75 18.20 -3.24 -8.42
N GLN A 76 18.61 -2.25 -7.61
CA GLN A 76 18.21 -2.21 -6.20
C GLN A 76 16.68 -2.26 -6.11
N ASN A 77 16.17 -3.14 -5.25
CA ASN A 77 14.74 -3.23 -4.98
C ASN A 77 14.49 -3.21 -3.48
N TYR A 78 13.28 -2.78 -3.14
CA TYR A 78 12.77 -2.83 -1.79
C TYR A 78 11.27 -3.11 -1.84
N TRP A 79 10.70 -3.38 -0.69
CA TRP A 79 9.29 -3.63 -0.52
C TRP A 79 8.71 -2.52 0.37
N ASN A 80 7.65 -1.86 -0.11
CA ASN A 80 6.83 -0.98 0.71
C ASN A 80 5.76 -1.83 1.38
N TYR A 81 5.85 -1.97 2.69
CA TYR A 81 4.85 -2.66 3.50
C TYR A 81 3.85 -1.68 4.07
N ASN A 82 2.59 -2.09 4.11
CA ASN A 82 1.52 -1.47 4.86
C ASN A 82 0.82 -2.54 5.70
N TYR A 83 1.07 -2.51 7.01
CA TYR A 83 0.45 -3.37 8.00
C TYR A 83 -0.81 -2.69 8.51
N VAL A 84 -1.95 -3.37 8.38
CA VAL A 84 -3.22 -2.92 8.91
C VAL A 84 -3.60 -3.84 10.05
N TYR A 85 -3.67 -3.29 11.25
CA TYR A 85 -4.07 -4.02 12.45
C TYR A 85 -5.60 -4.00 12.55
N ILE A 86 -6.19 -5.17 12.68
CA ILE A 86 -7.63 -5.38 12.79
C ILE A 86 -7.93 -5.92 14.19
N GLY A 87 -8.80 -5.24 14.91
CA GLY A 87 -9.28 -5.67 16.21
C GLY A 87 -10.23 -6.86 16.11
N LYS A 88 -10.53 -7.48 17.26
CA LYS A 88 -11.52 -8.56 17.37
C LYS A 88 -12.93 -8.21 16.87
N ASP A 89 -13.25 -6.92 16.77
CA ASP A 89 -14.50 -6.39 16.23
C ASP A 89 -14.50 -6.29 14.69
N GLY A 90 -13.41 -6.70 14.03
CA GLY A 90 -13.25 -6.68 12.58
C GLY A 90 -12.98 -5.30 12.00
N LYS A 91 -12.57 -4.32 12.83
CA LYS A 91 -12.27 -2.95 12.41
C LYS A 91 -10.78 -2.62 12.50
N VAL A 92 -10.35 -1.70 11.66
CA VAL A 92 -8.98 -1.15 11.69
C VAL A 92 -8.72 -0.45 13.02
N THR A 93 -7.72 -0.90 13.77
CA THR A 93 -7.29 -0.28 15.02
C THR A 93 -6.10 0.65 14.80
N SER A 94 -5.18 0.28 13.91
CA SER A 94 -4.03 1.09 13.53
C SER A 94 -3.44 0.64 12.20
N THR A 95 -2.53 1.45 11.66
CA THR A 95 -1.77 1.15 10.44
C THR A 95 -0.31 1.49 10.63
N ARG A 96 0.59 0.72 10.01
CA ARG A 96 2.02 1.00 10.00
C ARG A 96 2.59 0.79 8.61
N GLN A 97 3.37 1.75 8.15
CA GLN A 97 4.07 1.67 6.87
C GLN A 97 5.58 1.59 7.11
N GLU A 98 6.27 0.73 6.36
CA GLU A 98 7.73 0.61 6.43
C GLU A 98 8.31 0.10 5.12
N LYS A 99 9.61 0.34 4.94
CA LYS A 99 10.39 -0.21 3.82
C LYS A 99 11.24 -1.36 4.32
N GLN A 100 11.22 -2.47 3.59
CA GLN A 100 12.04 -3.64 3.90
C GLN A 100 12.75 -4.14 2.64
N ASN A 101 13.87 -4.83 2.83
CA ASN A 101 14.67 -5.42 1.76
C ASN A 101 14.39 -6.92 1.55
N TYR A 102 13.38 -7.47 2.24
CA TYR A 102 12.99 -8.87 2.13
C TYR A 102 11.52 -9.00 1.71
N PRO A 103 11.18 -10.08 0.98
CA PRO A 103 9.85 -10.26 0.45
C PRO A 103 8.87 -10.76 1.53
N PRO A 104 7.55 -10.58 1.34
CA PRO A 104 6.53 -10.87 2.37
C PRO A 104 6.49 -12.34 2.79
N GLN A 105 7.05 -13.24 1.98
CA GLN A 105 7.20 -14.66 2.28
C GLN A 105 8.16 -14.91 3.44
N ALA A 106 9.14 -14.02 3.64
CA ALA A 106 10.14 -14.10 4.70
C ALA A 106 9.66 -13.48 6.04
N LEU A 107 8.45 -12.91 6.09
CA LEU A 107 7.84 -12.48 7.33
C LEU A 107 7.51 -13.71 8.19
N ASP A 108 8.25 -13.85 9.29
CA ASP A 108 7.93 -14.75 10.39
C ASP A 108 6.99 -14.01 11.37
N SER A 109 5.88 -14.67 11.74
CA SER A 109 4.90 -14.14 12.69
C SER A 109 5.53 -13.77 14.03
N GLN A 110 6.59 -14.46 14.46
CA GLN A 110 7.30 -14.14 15.71
C GLN A 110 8.06 -12.80 15.68
N LYS A 111 8.52 -12.39 14.49
CA LYS A 111 9.33 -11.17 14.31
C LYS A 111 8.48 -9.90 14.37
N ILE A 112 7.20 -9.99 14.00
CA ILE A 112 6.25 -8.87 14.02
C ILE A 112 5.75 -8.60 15.45
N THR A 113 5.58 -9.65 16.25
CA THR A 113 5.24 -9.53 17.67
C THR A 113 6.25 -8.69 18.45
N GLY A 114 7.54 -8.85 18.16
CA GLY A 114 8.61 -8.05 18.77
C GLY A 114 8.56 -6.56 18.40
N MET A 115 8.03 -6.23 17.22
CA MET A 115 7.89 -4.84 16.77
C MET A 115 6.68 -4.12 17.38
N ASN A 116 5.63 -4.86 17.75
CA ASN A 116 4.45 -4.34 18.45
C ASN A 116 4.80 -3.86 19.88
N LEU A 117 5.78 -4.50 20.53
CA LEU A 117 6.30 -4.09 21.85
C LEU A 117 7.03 -2.74 21.82
N LEU A 118 7.54 -2.32 20.66
CA LEU A 118 8.27 -1.05 20.51
C LEU A 118 7.37 0.16 20.22
N THR A 119 6.08 -0.07 19.94
CA THR A 119 5.11 0.99 19.61
C THR A 119 4.13 1.25 20.76
N ALA A 120 4.13 0.41 21.80
CA ALA A 120 3.40 0.65 23.03
C ALA A 120 4.29 1.39 24.04
N LYS A 121 4.25 2.73 24.01
CA LYS A 121 4.67 3.57 25.13
C LYS A 121 3.65 4.65 25.37
#